data_AF-A0A7X9HFK2-F1
#
_entry.id   AF-A0A7X9HFK2-F1
#
_cell.length_a   1.000
_cell.length_b   1.000
_cell.length_c   1.000
_cell.angle_alpha   90.00
_cell.angle_beta   90.00
_cell.angle_gamma   90.00
#
_symmetry.space_group_name_H-M   'P 1'
#
loop_
_entity.id
_entity.type
_entity.pdbx_description
1 polymer ?
#
loop_
_entity_poly.entity_id
_entity_poly.type
_entity_poly.pdbx_seq_one_letter_code
_entity_poly.pdbx_strand_id
1 'polypeptide(L)' 'MDKSMEDAIRFISFELQDNPGADIAKLIEKASQQFDLTPLQTEFLVNKFILNK' A
#
# COMPACT_ATOMS: atom_id res chain seq x y z
N MET A 1 6.08 -13.76 7.65
CA MET A 1 5.64 -12.51 7.02
C MET A 1 4.86 -12.92 5.78
N ASP A 2 3.63 -12.46 5.67
CA ASP A 2 2.73 -12.77 4.57
C ASP A 2 3.26 -12.11 3.29
N LYS A 3 3.61 -12.92 2.29
CA LYS A 3 4.18 -12.44 1.00
C LYS A 3 3.32 -11.34 0.37
N SER A 4 2.00 -11.46 0.47
CA SER A 4 1.03 -10.48 0.00
C SER A 4 1.29 -9.06 0.53
N MET A 5 1.70 -8.94 1.79
CA MET A 5 1.96 -7.63 2.40
C MET A 5 3.28 -7.02 1.91
N GLU A 6 4.30 -7.85 1.74
CA GLU A 6 5.59 -7.43 1.20
C GLU A 6 5.46 -6.99 -0.26
N ASP A 7 4.70 -7.74 -1.07
CA ASP A 7 4.39 -7.39 -2.46
C ASP A 7 3.55 -6.10 -2.56
N ALA A 8 2.56 -5.92 -1.68
CA ALA A 8 1.77 -4.69 -1.60
C ALA A 8 2.62 -3.46 -1.26
N ILE A 9 3.50 -3.57 -0.26
CA ILE A 9 4.44 -2.50 0.11
C ILE A 9 5.34 -2.17 -1.08
N ARG A 10 5.89 -3.18 -1.75
CA ARG A 10 6.78 -3.00 -2.90
C ARG A 10 6.06 -2.32 -4.06
N PHE A 11 4.81 -2.70 -4.34
CA PHE A 11 3.97 -2.07 -5.35
C PHE A 11 3.75 -0.59 -5.04
N ILE A 12 3.30 -0.26 -3.82
CA ILE A 12 3.04 1.12 -3.40
C ILE A 12 4.33 1.96 -3.45
N SER A 13 5.45 1.43 -2.97
CA SER A 13 6.73 2.13 -3.00
C SER A 13 7.24 2.36 -4.43
N PHE A 14 7.03 1.40 -5.34
CA PHE A 14 7.41 1.55 -6.75
C PHE A 14 6.58 2.65 -7.43
N GLU A 15 5.26 2.62 -7.25
CA GLU A 15 4.34 3.61 -7.82
C GLU A 15 4.60 5.02 -7.25
N LEU A 16 4.95 5.13 -5.97
CA LEU A 16 5.32 6.42 -5.35
C LEU A 16 6.68 6.93 -5.82
N GLN A 17 7.60 6.04 -6.18
CA GLN A 17 8.89 6.43 -6.73
C GLN A 17 8.75 6.94 -8.17
N ASP A 18 7.89 6.29 -8.97
CA ASP A 18 7.59 6.72 -10.33
C ASP A 18 6.75 8.01 -10.34
N ASN A 19 5.78 8.11 -9.42
CA ASN A 19 4.92 9.26 -9.29
C ASN A 19 4.74 9.69 -7.82
N PRO A 20 5.58 10.60 -7.31
CA PRO A 20 5.49 11.08 -5.93
C PRO A 20 4.24 11.91 -5.64
N GLY A 21 3.48 12.31 -6.67
CA GLY A 21 2.18 12.98 -6.55
C GLY A 21 0.99 12.02 -6.60
N ALA A 22 1.22 10.71 -6.71
CA ALA A 22 0.14 9.73 -6.75
C ALA A 22 -0.63 9.69 -5.43
N ASP A 23 -1.95 9.49 -5.52
CA ASP A 23 -2.81 9.25 -4.36
C ASP A 23 -2.41 7.94 -3.67
N ILE A 24 -1.67 8.06 -2.58
CA ILE A 24 -1.25 6.93 -1.73
C ILE A 24 -2.47 6.06 -1.35
N ALA A 25 -3.61 6.69 -1.03
CA ALA A 25 -4.85 5.98 -0.70
C ALA A 25 -5.33 5.08 -1.85
N LYS A 26 -5.30 5.56 -3.09
CA LYS A 26 -5.68 4.76 -4.27
C LYS A 26 -4.69 3.64 -4.55
N LEU A 27 -3.40 3.86 -4.31
CA LEU A 27 -2.37 2.83 -4.45
C LEU A 27 -2.57 1.71 -3.43
N ILE A 28 -2.92 2.07 -2.19
CA ILE A 28 -3.23 1.11 -1.14
C ILE A 28 -4.50 0.32 -1.46
N GLU A 29 -5.56 0.97 -1.94
CA GLU A 29 -6.78 0.27 -2.38
C GLU A 29 -6.50 -0.72 -3.52
N LYS A 30 -5.73 -0.30 -4.53
CA LYS A 30 -5.30 -1.18 -5.62
C LYS A 30 -4.49 -2.36 -5.10
N ALA A 31 -3.50 -2.11 -4.25
CA ALA A 31 -2.69 -3.16 -3.65
C ALA A 31 -3.55 -4.11 -2.80
N SER A 32 -4.52 -3.58 -2.05
CA SER A 32 -5.44 -4.38 -1.25
C SER A 32 -6.27 -5.33 -2.08
N GLN A 33 -6.77 -4.88 -3.23
CA GLN A 33 -7.54 -5.73 -4.14
C GLN A 33 -6.64 -6.71 -4.91
N GLN A 34 -5.44 -6.29 -5.29
CA GLN A 34 -4.54 -7.09 -6.12
C GLN A 34 -3.82 -8.20 -5.33
N PHE A 35 -3.51 -7.95 -4.05
CA PHE A 35 -2.80 -8.89 -3.18
C PHE A 35 -3.71 -9.57 -2.15
N ASP A 36 -5.03 -9.41 -2.29
CA ASP A 36 -6.05 -9.98 -1.41
C ASP A 36 -5.77 -9.64 0.07
N LEU A 37 -5.46 -8.36 0.33
CA LEU A 37 -5.11 -7.92 1.67
C LEU A 37 -6.35 -7.88 2.54
N THR A 38 -6.17 -8.32 3.79
CA THR A 38 -7.22 -8.19 4.81
C THR A 38 -7.43 -6.72 5.18
N PRO A 39 -8.63 -6.33 5.67
CA PRO A 39 -8.91 -4.97 6.11
C PRO A 39 -7.85 -4.42 7.09
N LEU A 40 -7.38 -5.28 7.99
CA LEU A 40 -6.33 -4.95 8.96
C LEU A 40 -4.97 -4.62 8.29
N GLN A 41 -4.59 -5.36 7.25
CA GLN A 41 -3.37 -5.09 6.50
C GLN A 41 -3.49 -3.79 5.70
N THR A 42 -4.65 -3.52 5.11
CA THR A 42 -4.95 -2.27 4.39
C THR A 42 -4.90 -1.07 5.33
N GLU A 43 -5.50 -1.16 6.51
CA GLU A 43 -5.40 -0.13 7.55
C GLU A 43 -3.96 0.07 8.01
N PHE A 44 -3.17 -0.99 8.14
CA PHE A 44 -1.75 -0.86 8.48
C PHE A 44 -0.98 -0.09 7.39
N LEU A 45 -1.24 -0.36 6.11
CA LEU A 45 -0.62 0.37 5.00
C LEU A 45 -1.05 1.85 5.00
N VAL A 46 -2.33 2.14 5.21
CA VAL A 46 -2.84 3.51 5.35
C VAL A 46 -2.12 4.23 6.48
N ASN A 47 -2.03 3.62 7.65
CA ASN A 47 -1.35 4.24 8.79
C ASN A 47 0.15 4.46 8.52
N LYS A 48 0.81 3.49 7.87
CA LYS A 48 2.24 3.55 7.56
C LYS A 48 2.60 4.63 6.54
N PHE A 49 1.80 4.78 5.48
CA PHE A 49 2.12 5.68 4.37
C PHE A 49 1.43 7.05 4.46
N ILE A 50 0.29 7.16 5.16
CA ILE A 50 -0.52 8.39 5.22
C ILE A 50 -0.44 9.08 6.59
N LEU A 51 -0.57 8.34 7.70
CA LEU A 51 -0.61 8.95 9.04
C LEU A 51 0.77 9.23 9.65
N ASN A 52 1.81 8.48 9.30
CA ASN A 52 3.16 8.66 9.85
C ASN A 52 3.96 9.73 9.09
N LYS A 53 3.51 10.99 9.15
CA LYS A 53 4.24 12.17 8.67
C LYS A 53 4.83 12.97 9.82
#